data_AF-A0A420N6R5-F1
#
_entry.id   AF-A0A420N6R5-F1
#
_cell.length_a   1.000
_cell.length_b   1.000
_cell.length_c   1.000
_cell.angle_alpha   90.00
_cell.angle_beta   90.00
_cell.angle_gamma   90.00
#
_symmetry.space_group_name_H-M   'P 1'
#
loop_
_entity.id
_entity.type
_entity.pdbx_description
1 polymer ?
#
loop_
_entity_poly.entity_id
_entity_poly.type
_entity_poly.pdbx_seq_one_letter_code
_entity_poly.pdbx_strand_id
1 'polypeptide(L)'
;MKRLALDLTSHHLDDLDPDMDPTARNEQLLDRRSQLTEGLSSLPYDLILYLNRAAIHSDLGYPDLAAGDAYRALLLADEVLNEGFEYHEQALESLQMHTAVPLPDVLAHGNLPQDELQSPETDLEVEDEAVKRLATLAQVRAYQILSLGLLLCGSLHSAASFCQRGLQLSPSNQELLDTKNNIVTVARRRLRRDDIDIDYPNLPDQGLVRREVYPWNDHEPDRFAPESLAELNERLSSMAPKCVVEVATLPVLLEGASSTDDYEIIPTCKQLGVFAKEDIAPGEVVLKEYSLLTANNRLKDSICDACSSDLPPLGSENEPVSCPECYDTVFCTQYCFDQAMERYHPAVCEKDVDAIAKDPDAFEADQTLYLLLLSRVLAIAAHEEVNPLDVREVKYIWGDFVPTRTNDINVSPNAGPPPEWTLPFSFKYNIETPLHVLEKMDIDIYSSLAENDLWVLNTLYAKFRGTASARKNPRDGRPDVAAVHPYWCLANHDCDPNVTWEWGGRMVLEARKERVVGGRPGGIKKGEEILNHYCDVNLPVQQRREWARGSLGGWCMCKRCRDEAAMGEANHV
;
A
#
# COMPACT_ATOMS: atom_id res chain seq x y z
N MET A 1 -13.23 14.18 16.50
CA MET A 1 -11.85 14.33 16.02
C MET A 1 -11.11 15.42 16.81
N LYS A 2 -11.53 16.70 16.78
CA LYS A 2 -10.92 17.83 17.55
C LYS A 2 -10.63 17.65 19.05
N ARG A 3 -11.29 16.71 19.72
CA ARG A 3 -11.10 16.43 21.16
C ARG A 3 -10.57 15.02 21.44
N LEU A 4 -10.50 14.16 20.42
CA LEU A 4 -10.08 12.76 20.55
C LEU A 4 -8.56 12.60 20.58
N ALA A 5 -7.82 13.51 19.95
CA ALA A 5 -6.36 13.41 19.88
C ALA A 5 -5.65 13.90 21.17
N LEU A 6 -6.37 14.62 22.05
CA LEU A 6 -5.80 15.23 23.27
C LEU A 6 -5.86 14.35 24.52
N ASP A 7 -6.85 13.45 24.61
CA ASP A 7 -7.04 12.61 25.80
C ASP A 7 -6.42 11.21 25.63
N LEU A 8 -5.85 10.87 24.46
CA LEU A 8 -5.46 9.49 24.09
C LEU A 8 -3.97 9.29 23.76
N THR A 9 -3.12 10.27 24.05
CA THR A 9 -1.65 10.13 24.05
C THR A 9 -1.15 10.41 25.47
N SER A 10 -0.99 9.38 26.29
CA SER A 10 -0.57 9.56 27.70
C SER A 10 0.82 8.96 27.97
N HIS A 11 1.68 9.82 28.51
CA HIS A 11 2.80 9.57 29.43
C HIS A 11 4.15 9.00 28.98
N HIS A 12 4.39 8.56 27.73
CA HIS A 12 5.80 8.48 27.26
C HIS A 12 6.46 9.87 27.08
N LEU A 13 5.68 10.93 27.31
CA LEU A 13 6.06 12.33 27.33
C LEU A 13 6.39 12.87 28.74
N ASP A 14 6.34 12.06 29.81
CA ASP A 14 6.67 12.58 31.15
C ASP A 14 8.16 12.99 31.28
N ASP A 15 9.00 12.53 30.34
CA ASP A 15 10.40 12.97 30.20
C ASP A 15 10.62 14.08 29.13
N LEU A 16 9.60 14.44 28.35
CA LEU A 16 9.70 15.44 27.29
C LEU A 16 9.00 16.75 27.71
N ASP A 17 9.78 17.82 27.77
CA ASP A 17 9.31 19.15 28.18
C ASP A 17 8.07 19.56 27.35
N PRO A 18 6.89 19.79 27.96
CA PRO A 18 5.69 20.20 27.24
C PRO A 18 5.82 21.56 26.55
N ASP A 19 6.82 22.36 26.92
CA ASP A 19 7.19 23.62 26.26
C ASP A 19 8.25 23.43 25.14
N MET A 20 8.64 22.19 24.84
CA MET A 20 9.61 21.87 23.79
C MET A 20 9.07 22.20 22.40
N ASP A 21 9.95 22.75 21.57
CA ASP A 21 9.68 23.03 20.16
C ASP A 21 9.17 21.78 19.42
N PRO A 22 8.03 21.83 18.70
CA PRO A 22 7.47 20.69 17.99
C PRO A 22 8.43 19.99 17.03
N THR A 23 9.36 20.73 16.41
CA THR A 23 10.40 20.15 15.55
C THR A 23 11.39 19.30 16.35
N ALA A 24 11.91 19.82 17.47
CA ALA A 24 12.80 19.07 18.35
C ALA A 24 12.11 17.82 18.94
N ARG A 25 10.82 17.91 19.28
CA ARG A 25 10.02 16.76 19.70
C ARG A 25 9.95 15.68 18.62
N ASN A 26 9.69 16.07 17.37
CA ASN A 26 9.58 15.14 16.25
C ASN A 26 10.93 14.44 16.00
N GLU A 27 12.04 15.17 16.04
CA GLU A 27 13.38 14.60 15.89
C GLU A 27 13.70 13.54 16.95
N GLN A 28 13.35 13.78 18.22
CA GLN A 28 13.53 12.79 19.29
C GLN A 28 12.66 11.54 19.10
N LEU A 29 11.41 11.70 18.64
CA LEU A 29 10.55 10.56 18.34
C LEU A 29 11.09 9.73 17.17
N LEU A 30 11.64 10.37 16.13
CA LEU A 30 12.29 9.69 15.01
C LEU A 30 13.55 8.93 15.45
N ASP A 31 14.38 9.54 16.30
CA ASP A 31 15.56 8.88 16.88
C ASP A 31 15.14 7.66 17.72
N ARG A 32 14.15 7.82 18.60
CA ARG A 32 13.62 6.72 19.41
C ARG A 32 13.05 5.58 18.56
N ARG A 33 12.33 5.91 17.49
CA ARG A 33 11.84 4.93 16.50
C ARG A 33 13.01 4.16 15.85
N SER A 34 14.09 4.86 15.51
CA SER A 34 15.28 4.23 14.92
C SER A 34 15.92 3.23 15.88
N GLN A 35 16.11 3.63 17.15
CA GLN A 35 16.67 2.76 18.19
C GLN A 35 15.82 1.50 18.42
N LEU A 36 14.49 1.64 18.43
CA LEU A 36 13.58 0.50 18.60
C LEU A 36 13.60 -0.43 17.39
N THR A 37 13.71 0.12 16.18
CA THR A 37 13.89 -0.68 14.95
C THR A 37 15.20 -1.47 14.98
N GLU A 38 16.32 -0.86 15.38
CA GLU A 38 17.60 -1.55 15.55
C GLU A 38 17.55 -2.64 16.64
N GLY A 39 16.83 -2.36 17.73
CA GLY A 39 16.52 -3.33 18.77
C GLY A 39 15.78 -4.55 18.22
N LEU A 40 14.73 -4.33 17.42
CA LEU A 40 13.96 -5.40 16.78
C LEU A 40 14.77 -6.18 15.73
N SER A 41 15.73 -5.55 15.05
CA SER A 41 16.67 -6.28 14.20
C SER A 41 17.55 -7.26 14.99
N SER A 42 17.82 -6.96 16.26
CA SER A 42 18.62 -7.81 17.15
C SER A 42 17.77 -8.82 17.94
N LEU A 43 16.55 -8.44 18.30
CA LEU A 43 15.60 -9.19 19.11
C LEU A 43 14.22 -9.21 18.41
N PRO A 44 14.08 -9.94 17.29
CA PRO A 44 12.89 -9.87 16.45
C PRO A 44 11.61 -10.39 17.12
N TYR A 45 11.72 -11.26 18.13
CA TYR A 45 10.58 -11.83 18.84
C TYR A 45 10.24 -11.07 20.14
N ASP A 46 10.83 -9.88 20.36
CA ASP A 46 10.57 -9.07 21.55
C ASP A 46 9.28 -8.24 21.41
N LEU A 47 8.20 -8.76 21.97
CA LEU A 47 6.90 -8.08 21.97
C LEU A 47 6.91 -6.74 22.70
N ILE A 48 7.81 -6.51 23.67
CA ILE A 48 7.90 -5.25 24.42
C ILE A 48 8.50 -4.17 23.52
N LEU A 49 9.49 -4.52 22.69
CA LEU A 49 10.03 -3.60 21.69
C LEU A 49 8.97 -3.21 20.65
N TYR A 50 8.14 -4.15 20.19
CA TYR A 50 7.01 -3.83 19.30
C TYR A 50 6.00 -2.89 19.95
N LEU A 51 5.59 -3.13 21.20
CA LEU A 51 4.66 -2.24 21.90
C LEU A 51 5.24 -0.83 22.10
N ASN A 52 6.52 -0.72 22.44
CA ASN A 52 7.20 0.58 22.53
C ASN A 52 7.22 1.29 21.17
N ARG A 53 7.53 0.56 20.08
CA ARG A 53 7.58 1.14 18.73
C ARG A 53 6.18 1.55 18.26
N ALA A 54 5.15 0.78 18.61
CA ALA A 54 3.75 1.12 18.34
C ALA A 54 3.31 2.41 19.05
N ALA A 55 3.74 2.62 20.29
CA ALA A 55 3.50 3.87 21.01
C ALA A 55 4.19 5.07 20.33
N ILE A 56 5.46 4.90 19.93
CA ILE A 56 6.21 5.94 19.20
C ILE A 56 5.58 6.24 17.83
N HIS A 57 5.13 5.23 17.09
CA HIS A 57 4.39 5.43 15.84
C HIS A 57 3.08 6.21 16.07
N SER A 58 2.37 5.94 17.17
CA SER A 58 1.17 6.71 17.55
C SER A 58 1.51 8.18 17.81
N ASP A 59 2.58 8.45 18.56
CA ASP A 59 3.04 9.81 18.86
C ASP A 59 3.56 10.57 17.64
N LEU A 60 4.13 9.86 16.65
CA LEU A 60 4.51 10.39 15.35
C LEU A 60 3.30 10.62 14.40
N GLY A 61 2.10 10.19 14.80
CA GLY A 61 0.89 10.32 14.00
C GLY A 61 0.76 9.28 12.87
N TYR A 62 1.30 8.08 13.06
CA TYR A 62 1.16 6.92 12.17
C TYR A 62 0.32 5.80 12.84
N PRO A 63 -1.00 5.98 12.98
CA PRO A 63 -1.88 5.01 13.65
C PRO A 63 -1.94 3.65 12.95
N ASP A 64 -1.67 3.62 11.65
CA ASP A 64 -1.56 2.41 10.83
C ASP A 64 -0.32 1.59 11.21
N LEU A 65 0.84 2.24 11.33
CA LEU A 65 2.09 1.60 11.76
C LEU A 65 2.00 1.14 13.21
N ALA A 66 1.37 1.92 14.07
CA ALA A 66 1.08 1.53 15.45
C ALA A 66 0.18 0.29 15.52
N ALA A 67 -0.86 0.22 14.70
CA ALA A 67 -1.72 -0.97 14.60
C ALA A 67 -0.94 -2.20 14.10
N GLY A 68 -0.05 -2.04 13.11
CA GLY A 68 0.82 -3.12 12.63
C GLY A 68 1.71 -3.71 13.72
N ASP A 69 2.42 -2.85 14.46
CA ASP A 69 3.31 -3.29 15.56
C ASP A 69 2.52 -3.90 16.73
N ALA A 70 1.40 -3.29 17.11
CA ALA A 70 0.53 -3.85 18.16
C ALA A 70 -0.02 -5.22 17.76
N TYR A 71 -0.33 -5.44 16.49
CA TYR A 71 -0.77 -6.75 16.00
C TYR A 71 0.35 -7.80 16.07
N ARG A 72 1.59 -7.47 15.67
CA ARG A 72 2.74 -8.37 15.84
C ARG A 72 3.00 -8.70 17.32
N ALA A 73 2.93 -7.70 18.20
CA ALA A 73 3.05 -7.93 19.65
C ALA A 73 1.94 -8.84 20.19
N LEU A 74 0.71 -8.71 19.68
CA LEU A 74 -0.41 -9.58 20.05
C LEU A 74 -0.15 -11.03 19.61
N LEU A 75 0.35 -11.24 18.39
CA LEU A 75 0.72 -12.58 17.90
C LEU A 75 1.84 -13.20 18.75
N LEU A 76 2.90 -12.46 19.06
CA LEU A 76 3.98 -12.95 19.95
C LEU A 76 3.49 -13.24 21.37
N ALA A 77 2.52 -12.49 21.88
CA ALA A 77 1.92 -12.81 23.17
C ALA A 77 1.12 -14.12 23.10
N ASP A 78 0.45 -14.40 21.97
CA ASP A 78 -0.22 -15.70 21.73
C ASP A 78 0.80 -16.84 21.59
N GLU A 79 1.96 -16.60 20.95
CA GLU A 79 3.10 -17.54 20.89
C GLU A 79 3.60 -17.90 22.29
N VAL A 80 3.79 -16.93 23.19
CA VAL A 80 4.18 -17.18 24.59
C VAL A 80 3.15 -18.03 25.34
N LEU A 81 1.87 -17.78 25.11
CA LEU A 81 0.78 -18.44 25.83
C LEU A 81 0.44 -19.83 25.27
N ASN A 82 0.98 -20.21 24.11
CA ASN A 82 0.67 -21.48 23.46
C ASN A 82 1.93 -22.24 23.00
N GLU A 83 2.28 -23.28 23.75
CA GLU A 83 3.42 -24.18 23.49
C GLU A 83 3.38 -24.87 22.11
N GLY A 84 2.21 -24.90 21.45
CA GLY A 84 2.05 -25.55 20.14
C GLY A 84 2.34 -24.65 18.94
N PHE A 85 2.67 -23.37 19.15
CA PHE A 85 2.94 -22.43 18.06
C PHE A 85 4.42 -22.41 17.65
N GLU A 86 4.69 -21.95 16.43
CA GLU A 86 5.97 -22.10 15.74
C GLU A 86 7.12 -21.34 16.42
N TYR A 87 6.81 -20.16 16.99
CA TYR A 87 7.78 -19.25 17.57
C TYR A 87 7.70 -19.20 19.10
N HIS A 88 7.06 -20.21 19.72
CA HIS A 88 6.85 -20.26 21.17
C HIS A 88 8.15 -20.11 21.96
N GLU A 89 9.19 -20.88 21.63
CA GLU A 89 10.47 -20.86 22.36
C GLU A 89 11.13 -19.48 22.27
N GLN A 90 11.21 -18.91 21.06
CA GLN A 90 11.82 -17.60 20.83
C GLN A 90 11.07 -16.47 21.53
N ALA A 91 9.74 -16.47 21.47
CA ALA A 91 8.92 -15.46 22.11
C ALA A 91 8.98 -15.56 23.64
N LEU A 92 8.98 -16.79 24.18
CA LEU A 92 9.09 -17.07 25.61
C LEU A 92 10.43 -16.60 26.17
N GLU A 93 11.54 -17.01 25.55
CA GLU A 93 12.89 -16.59 25.94
C GLU A 93 13.03 -15.07 25.89
N SER A 94 12.47 -14.43 24.86
CA SER A 94 12.52 -12.98 24.74
C SER A 94 11.74 -12.28 25.86
N LEU A 95 10.54 -12.77 26.20
CA LEU A 95 9.72 -12.16 27.24
C LEU A 95 10.29 -12.40 28.65
N GLN A 96 10.97 -13.53 28.88
CA GLN A 96 11.65 -13.83 30.14
C GLN A 96 12.67 -12.75 30.55
N MET A 97 13.33 -12.11 29.59
CA MET A 97 14.25 -11.00 29.83
C MET A 97 13.58 -9.80 30.54
N HIS A 98 12.26 -9.66 30.43
CA HIS A 98 11.47 -8.56 30.98
C HIS A 98 10.73 -8.90 32.29
N THR A 99 10.98 -10.09 32.86
CA THR A 99 10.34 -10.54 34.12
C THR A 99 10.88 -9.86 35.37
N ALA A 100 12.07 -9.24 35.27
CA ALA A 100 12.68 -8.50 36.36
C ALA A 100 11.98 -7.14 36.59
N VAL A 101 11.93 -6.70 37.85
CA VAL A 101 11.37 -5.38 38.25
C VAL A 101 12.41 -4.28 37.95
N PRO A 102 12.00 -3.09 37.44
CA PRO A 102 10.63 -2.59 37.24
C PRO A 102 9.93 -3.13 35.99
N LEU A 103 8.59 -3.16 36.04
CA LEU A 103 7.74 -3.48 34.90
C LEU A 103 8.08 -2.52 33.74
N PRO A 104 8.14 -3.00 32.47
CA PRO A 104 8.34 -2.11 31.32
C PRO A 104 7.32 -0.97 31.28
N ASP A 105 7.78 0.26 31.05
CA ASP A 105 6.94 1.47 31.12
C ASP A 105 5.71 1.41 30.20
N VAL A 106 5.87 0.82 29.00
CA VAL A 106 4.78 0.65 28.03
C VAL A 106 3.63 -0.22 28.58
N LEU A 107 3.91 -1.09 29.55
CA LEU A 107 2.94 -1.92 30.27
C LEU A 107 2.47 -1.30 31.60
N ALA A 108 3.06 -0.19 32.04
CA ALA A 108 2.57 0.59 33.16
C ALA A 108 1.49 1.62 32.73
N HIS A 109 1.14 1.66 31.44
CA HIS A 109 0.23 2.65 30.87
C HIS A 109 -1.25 2.40 31.26
N GLY A 110 -1.91 3.43 31.81
CA GLY A 110 -3.36 3.47 31.95
C GLY A 110 -3.95 2.42 32.88
N ASN A 111 -3.73 2.53 34.20
CA ASN A 111 -4.31 1.67 35.26
C ASN A 111 -4.52 0.20 34.83
N LEU A 112 -3.55 -0.38 34.12
CA LEU A 112 -3.60 -1.79 33.72
C LEU A 112 -3.73 -2.57 35.02
N PRO A 113 -4.75 -3.41 35.18
CA PRO A 113 -5.06 -3.96 36.48
C PRO A 113 -4.05 -5.05 36.83
N GLN A 114 -2.92 -4.62 37.42
CA GLN A 114 -1.90 -5.49 37.99
C GLN A 114 -2.52 -6.46 39.02
N ASP A 115 -3.64 -6.05 39.65
CA ASP A 115 -4.40 -6.84 40.62
C ASP A 115 -5.51 -7.73 40.02
N GLU A 116 -6.06 -7.44 38.81
CA GLU A 116 -7.13 -8.29 38.22
C GLU A 116 -6.59 -9.54 37.50
N LEU A 117 -5.29 -9.58 37.20
CA LEU A 117 -4.62 -10.72 36.55
C LEU A 117 -4.11 -11.78 37.55
N GLN A 118 -4.66 -11.81 38.77
CA GLN A 118 -4.32 -12.82 39.77
C GLN A 118 -4.93 -14.19 39.37
N SER A 119 -4.07 -15.13 38.95
CA SER A 119 -4.43 -16.55 38.84
C SER A 119 -4.64 -17.16 40.24
N PRO A 120 -5.60 -18.09 40.40
CA PRO A 120 -5.78 -18.84 41.63
C PRO A 120 -4.56 -19.73 41.88
N GLU A 121 -4.10 -19.78 43.14
CA GLU A 121 -2.95 -20.56 43.60
C GLU A 121 -2.84 -21.94 42.92
N THR A 122 -1.91 -22.08 41.99
CA THR A 122 -1.54 -23.36 41.35
C THR A 122 -0.04 -23.61 41.47
N ASP A 123 0.34 -24.88 41.66
CA ASP A 123 1.71 -25.41 41.86
C ASP A 123 2.63 -25.29 40.62
N LEU A 124 2.55 -24.19 39.86
CA LEU A 124 3.46 -23.90 38.75
C LEU A 124 4.73 -23.21 39.27
N GLU A 125 5.86 -23.44 38.61
CA GLU A 125 7.12 -22.78 38.95
C GLU A 125 6.95 -21.26 38.81
N VAL A 126 7.40 -20.51 39.82
CA VAL A 126 7.08 -19.07 40.00
C VAL A 126 7.48 -18.21 38.79
N GLU A 127 8.47 -18.65 38.01
CA GLU A 127 8.96 -17.96 36.81
C GLU A 127 7.98 -18.07 35.63
N ASP A 128 7.38 -19.24 35.39
CA ASP A 128 6.42 -19.46 34.29
C ASP A 128 5.13 -18.65 34.49
N GLU A 129 4.66 -18.53 35.73
CA GLU A 129 3.50 -17.70 36.06
C GLU A 129 3.76 -16.20 35.84
N ALA A 130 4.99 -15.73 36.10
CA ALA A 130 5.36 -14.34 35.89
C ALA A 130 5.38 -13.97 34.39
N VAL A 131 5.94 -14.83 33.55
CA VAL A 131 6.01 -14.62 32.09
C VAL A 131 4.60 -14.64 31.47
N LYS A 132 3.75 -15.59 31.86
CA LYS A 132 2.35 -15.66 31.39
C LYS A 132 1.56 -14.42 31.77
N ARG A 133 1.71 -13.92 33.01
CA ARG A 133 1.09 -12.66 33.44
C ARG A 133 1.56 -11.47 32.61
N LEU A 134 2.86 -11.41 32.31
CA LEU A 134 3.44 -10.36 31.48
C LEU A 134 2.89 -10.41 30.04
N ALA A 135 2.75 -11.61 29.48
CA ALA A 135 2.14 -11.81 28.16
C ALA A 135 0.68 -11.36 28.14
N THR A 136 -0.12 -11.67 29.17
CA THR A 136 -1.51 -11.20 29.25
C THR A 136 -1.60 -9.68 29.40
N LEU A 137 -0.73 -9.05 30.20
CA LEU A 137 -0.64 -7.58 30.26
C LEU A 137 -0.32 -6.98 28.90
N ALA A 138 0.64 -7.58 28.18
CA ALA A 138 1.00 -7.16 26.84
C ALA A 138 -0.14 -7.33 25.83
N GLN A 139 -0.93 -8.41 25.91
CA GLN A 139 -2.14 -8.57 25.09
C GLN A 139 -3.13 -7.42 25.33
N VAL A 140 -3.42 -7.06 26.58
CA VAL A 140 -4.33 -5.95 26.89
C VAL A 140 -3.79 -4.64 26.31
N ARG A 141 -2.48 -4.39 26.46
CA ARG A 141 -1.83 -3.20 25.89
C ARG A 141 -1.88 -3.19 24.36
N ALA A 142 -1.67 -4.33 23.72
CA ALA A 142 -1.81 -4.49 22.28
C ALA A 142 -3.23 -4.19 21.82
N TYR A 143 -4.27 -4.70 22.50
CA TYR A 143 -5.67 -4.40 22.17
C TYR A 143 -6.00 -2.91 22.31
N GLN A 144 -5.45 -2.21 23.31
CA GLN A 144 -5.60 -0.76 23.46
C GLN A 144 -5.07 -0.02 22.23
N ILE A 145 -3.80 -0.24 21.88
CA ILE A 145 -3.14 0.44 20.76
C ILE A 145 -3.79 0.04 19.42
N LEU A 146 -4.04 -1.25 19.21
CA LEU A 146 -4.61 -1.78 17.98
C LEU A 146 -6.02 -1.24 17.72
N SER A 147 -6.90 -1.28 18.72
CA SER A 147 -8.29 -0.81 18.55
C SER A 147 -8.36 0.70 18.31
N LEU A 148 -7.53 1.48 19.01
CA LEU A 148 -7.44 2.92 18.80
C LEU A 148 -6.82 3.27 17.43
N GLY A 149 -5.73 2.62 17.04
CA GLY A 149 -5.07 2.81 15.76
C GLY A 149 -6.03 2.53 14.60
N LEU A 150 -6.72 1.40 14.62
CA LEU A 150 -7.71 1.03 13.60
C LEU A 150 -8.91 2.00 13.57
N LEU A 151 -9.36 2.49 14.72
CA LEU A 151 -10.38 3.55 14.80
C LEU A 151 -9.91 4.82 14.10
N LEU A 152 -8.67 5.25 14.36
CA LEU A 152 -8.09 6.45 13.76
C LEU A 152 -7.94 6.29 12.25
N CYS A 153 -7.51 5.12 11.76
CA CYS A 153 -7.47 4.81 10.33
C CYS A 153 -8.86 4.73 9.69
N GLY A 154 -9.93 4.56 10.48
CA GLY A 154 -11.31 4.46 9.99
C GLY A 154 -11.78 3.03 9.68
N SER A 155 -11.04 2.01 10.12
CA SER A 155 -11.40 0.58 10.03
C SER A 155 -12.26 0.18 11.23
N LEU A 156 -13.53 0.60 11.21
CA LEU A 156 -14.40 0.55 12.39
C LEU A 156 -14.81 -0.87 12.78
N HIS A 157 -14.97 -1.77 11.81
CA HIS A 157 -15.34 -3.17 12.10
C HIS A 157 -14.20 -3.88 12.82
N SER A 158 -12.98 -3.80 12.29
CA SER A 158 -11.81 -4.41 12.94
C SER A 158 -11.49 -3.72 14.28
N ALA A 159 -11.60 -2.39 14.37
CA ALA A 159 -11.46 -1.68 15.63
C ALA A 159 -12.45 -2.18 16.70
N ALA A 160 -13.72 -2.37 16.34
CA ALA A 160 -14.74 -2.91 17.23
C ALA A 160 -14.40 -4.33 17.69
N SER A 161 -14.02 -5.22 16.76
CA SER A 161 -13.67 -6.61 17.06
C SER A 161 -12.50 -6.72 18.05
N PHE A 162 -11.40 -6.01 17.80
CA PHE A 162 -10.24 -6.01 18.70
C PHE A 162 -10.54 -5.33 20.03
N CYS A 163 -11.32 -4.24 20.04
CA CYS A 163 -11.75 -3.60 21.28
C CYS A 163 -12.58 -4.55 22.16
N GLN A 164 -13.49 -5.31 21.56
CA GLN A 164 -14.31 -6.29 22.27
C GLN A 164 -13.47 -7.44 22.84
N ARG A 165 -12.51 -7.97 22.08
CA ARG A 165 -11.56 -8.99 22.57
C ARG A 165 -10.74 -8.47 23.75
N GLY A 166 -10.24 -7.23 23.68
CA GLY A 166 -9.56 -6.60 24.81
C GLY A 166 -10.44 -6.48 26.05
N LEU A 167 -11.70 -6.06 25.89
CA LEU A 167 -12.68 -5.94 26.99
C LEU A 167 -13.11 -7.31 27.55
N GLN A 168 -12.98 -8.40 26.80
CA GLN A 168 -13.20 -9.74 27.34
C GLN A 168 -12.07 -10.14 28.31
N LEU A 169 -10.82 -9.72 28.03
CA LEU A 169 -9.68 -9.96 28.91
C LEU A 169 -9.63 -8.99 30.10
N SER A 170 -9.98 -7.72 29.90
CA SER A 170 -10.00 -6.69 30.94
C SER A 170 -11.26 -5.84 30.85
N PRO A 171 -12.39 -6.30 31.44
CA PRO A 171 -13.70 -5.66 31.31
C PRO A 171 -13.80 -4.25 31.89
N SER A 172 -12.96 -3.93 32.88
CA SER A 172 -12.90 -2.65 33.58
C SER A 172 -11.93 -1.65 32.94
N ASN A 173 -11.24 -2.04 31.85
CA ASN A 173 -10.22 -1.20 31.23
C ASN A 173 -10.81 0.09 30.63
N GLN A 174 -10.47 1.23 31.23
CA GLN A 174 -11.07 2.52 30.88
C GLN A 174 -10.72 2.96 29.45
N GLU A 175 -9.49 2.74 28.99
CA GLU A 175 -9.04 3.12 27.64
C GLU A 175 -9.80 2.36 26.54
N LEU A 176 -10.02 1.06 26.74
CA LEU A 176 -10.84 0.25 25.85
C LEU A 176 -12.32 0.65 25.90
N LEU A 177 -12.86 0.97 27.07
CA LEU A 177 -14.24 1.47 27.21
C LEU A 177 -14.44 2.81 26.48
N ASP A 178 -13.46 3.71 26.58
CA ASP A 178 -13.47 4.99 25.88
C ASP A 178 -13.34 4.79 24.37
N THR A 179 -12.46 3.90 23.93
CA THR A 179 -12.31 3.52 22.52
C THR A 179 -13.61 2.93 21.96
N LYS A 180 -14.28 2.03 22.69
CA LYS A 180 -15.61 1.51 22.35
C LYS A 180 -16.63 2.64 22.15
N ASN A 181 -16.70 3.59 23.07
CA ASN A 181 -17.62 4.74 22.95
C ASN A 181 -17.30 5.61 21.73
N ASN A 182 -16.01 5.77 21.42
CA ASN A 182 -15.55 6.53 20.26
C ASN A 182 -15.87 5.84 18.94
N ILE A 183 -15.69 4.52 18.85
CA ILE A 183 -16.08 3.71 17.68
C ILE A 183 -17.57 3.92 17.38
N VAL A 184 -18.43 3.76 18.39
CA VAL A 184 -19.88 3.98 18.25
C VAL A 184 -20.18 5.40 17.77
N THR A 185 -19.52 6.41 18.35
CA THR A 185 -19.70 7.81 17.97
C THR A 185 -19.31 8.08 16.52
N VAL A 186 -18.18 7.54 16.07
CA VAL A 186 -17.71 7.69 14.69
C VAL A 186 -18.61 6.92 13.72
N ALA A 187 -19.03 5.71 14.06
CA ALA A 187 -19.93 4.89 13.26
C ALA A 187 -21.28 5.58 13.04
N ARG A 188 -21.90 6.12 14.10
CA ARG A 188 -23.17 6.85 14.02
C ARG A 188 -23.08 8.05 13.07
N ARG A 189 -21.98 8.80 13.14
CA ARG A 189 -21.72 9.95 12.26
C ARG A 189 -21.51 9.52 10.81
N ARG A 190 -20.68 8.49 10.58
CA ARG A 190 -20.33 8.00 9.25
C ARG A 190 -21.53 7.38 8.52
N LEU A 191 -22.36 6.64 9.25
CA LEU A 191 -23.57 5.99 8.73
C LEU A 191 -24.82 6.87 8.79
N ARG A 192 -24.75 8.04 9.43
CA ARG A 192 -25.86 8.98 9.66
C ARG A 192 -27.06 8.32 10.35
N ARG A 193 -26.78 7.54 11.41
CA ARG A 193 -27.76 6.75 12.17
C ARG A 193 -27.42 6.78 13.66
N ASP A 194 -28.40 6.98 14.52
CA ASP A 194 -28.19 7.03 15.99
C ASP A 194 -28.34 5.67 16.68
N ASP A 195 -28.90 4.67 16.00
CA ASP A 195 -29.20 3.34 16.52
C ASP A 195 -28.04 2.33 16.36
N ILE A 196 -26.87 2.80 15.94
CA ILE A 196 -25.67 1.98 15.81
C ILE A 196 -25.02 1.79 17.18
N ASP A 197 -24.65 0.56 17.50
CA ASP A 197 -23.82 0.16 18.64
C ASP A 197 -22.54 -0.56 18.15
N ILE A 198 -21.76 -1.11 19.08
CA ILE A 198 -20.49 -1.77 18.75
C ILE A 198 -20.68 -3.13 18.06
N ASP A 199 -21.83 -3.78 18.26
CA ASP A 199 -22.15 -5.11 17.72
C ASP A 199 -22.81 -5.03 16.34
N TYR A 200 -22.88 -3.83 15.75
CA TYR A 200 -23.51 -3.62 14.46
C TYR A 200 -22.77 -4.40 13.35
N PRO A 201 -23.44 -5.31 12.62
CA PRO A 201 -22.76 -6.26 11.73
C PRO A 201 -22.17 -5.62 10.47
N ASN A 202 -22.58 -4.40 10.11
CA ASN A 202 -22.16 -3.73 8.88
C ASN A 202 -21.35 -2.46 9.18
N LEU A 203 -20.50 -2.50 10.21
CA LEU A 203 -19.57 -1.40 10.45
C LEU A 203 -18.61 -1.25 9.25
N PRO A 204 -18.38 -0.01 8.75
CA PRO A 204 -17.42 0.22 7.67
C PRO A 204 -16.00 -0.10 8.10
N ASP A 205 -15.26 -0.85 7.27
CA ASP A 205 -13.88 -1.23 7.58
C ASP A 205 -12.81 -0.60 6.67
N GLN A 206 -13.26 0.12 5.63
CA GLN A 206 -12.40 0.84 4.70
C GLN A 206 -12.07 2.22 5.25
N GLY A 207 -10.80 2.48 5.44
CA GLY A 207 -10.20 3.67 6.00
C GLY A 207 -9.28 4.40 5.01
N LEU A 208 -8.63 5.44 5.51
CA LEU A 208 -7.58 6.18 4.79
C LEU A 208 -6.43 6.45 5.75
N VAL A 209 -5.20 6.38 5.25
CA VAL A 209 -3.97 6.67 6.00
C VAL A 209 -3.05 7.59 5.19
N ARG A 210 -1.93 7.99 5.81
CA ARG A 210 -0.94 8.88 5.19
C ARG A 210 -0.40 8.25 3.92
N ARG A 211 -0.21 9.08 2.90
CA ARG A 211 0.45 8.71 1.63
C ARG A 211 1.62 9.66 1.42
N GLU A 212 2.79 9.27 1.88
CA GLU A 212 3.99 10.11 1.85
C GLU A 212 5.25 9.25 1.72
N VAL A 213 6.36 9.92 1.43
CA VAL A 213 7.68 9.31 1.64
C VAL A 213 7.95 9.40 3.14
N TYR A 214 7.96 8.25 3.82
CA TYR A 214 8.27 8.19 5.25
C TYR A 214 9.65 8.81 5.53
N PRO A 215 9.83 9.55 6.64
CA PRO A 215 11.11 10.22 6.92
C PRO A 215 12.33 9.30 7.01
N TRP A 216 12.11 8.02 7.29
CA TRP A 216 13.14 6.98 7.39
C TRP A 216 13.19 6.06 6.17
N ASN A 217 12.49 6.39 5.08
CA ASN A 217 12.57 5.63 3.84
C ASN A 217 13.81 6.06 3.03
N ASP A 218 14.82 5.20 3.01
CA ASP A 218 16.06 5.35 2.25
C ASP A 218 16.04 4.65 0.88
N HIS A 219 14.94 3.98 0.53
CA HIS A 219 14.76 3.28 -0.74
C HIS A 219 14.07 4.13 -1.83
N GLU A 220 13.38 5.22 -1.48
CA GLU A 220 12.73 6.08 -2.49
C GLU A 220 13.77 6.90 -3.27
N PRO A 221 13.94 6.68 -4.58
CA PRO A 221 14.98 7.36 -5.35
C PRO A 221 14.57 8.78 -5.74
N ASP A 222 15.57 9.66 -5.95
CA ASP A 222 15.34 10.87 -6.76
C ASP A 222 15.19 10.46 -8.23
N ARG A 223 13.93 10.29 -8.65
CA ARG A 223 13.56 9.91 -10.03
C ARG A 223 14.13 10.84 -11.11
N PHE A 224 14.51 12.07 -10.76
CA PHE A 224 15.04 13.07 -11.69
C PHE A 224 16.57 13.12 -11.73
N ALA A 225 17.24 12.36 -10.86
CA ALA A 225 18.69 12.33 -10.80
C ALA A 225 19.28 11.70 -12.09
N PRO A 226 20.45 12.17 -12.56
CA PRO A 226 21.09 11.64 -13.77
C PRO A 226 21.32 10.12 -13.74
N GLU A 227 21.66 9.56 -12.59
CA GLU A 227 21.84 8.12 -12.38
C GLU A 227 20.56 7.33 -12.55
N SER A 228 19.43 7.81 -12.01
CA SER A 228 18.12 7.17 -12.17
C SER A 228 17.65 7.23 -13.62
N LEU A 229 17.86 8.37 -14.30
CA LEU A 229 17.58 8.50 -15.73
C LEU A 229 18.47 7.57 -16.57
N ALA A 230 19.75 7.41 -16.21
CA ALA A 230 20.66 6.50 -16.92
C ALA A 230 20.20 5.05 -16.81
N GLU A 231 19.86 4.59 -15.60
CA GLU A 231 19.37 3.22 -15.38
C GLU A 231 18.05 2.95 -16.12
N LEU A 232 17.08 3.88 -16.02
CA LEU A 232 15.82 3.80 -16.74
C LEU A 232 16.04 3.72 -18.26
N ASN A 233 16.96 4.53 -18.79
CA ASN A 233 17.24 4.56 -20.22
C ASN A 233 18.00 3.32 -20.72
N GLU A 234 18.90 2.76 -19.93
CA GLU A 234 19.58 1.51 -20.23
C GLU A 234 18.56 0.39 -20.44
N ARG A 235 17.64 0.24 -19.49
CA ARG A 235 16.57 -0.78 -19.56
C ARG A 235 15.58 -0.49 -20.68
N LEU A 236 15.14 0.77 -20.84
CA LEU A 236 14.21 1.19 -21.91
C LEU A 236 14.76 0.85 -23.30
N SER A 237 16.07 0.93 -23.50
CA SER A 237 16.70 0.70 -24.81
C SER A 237 16.40 -0.67 -25.42
N SER A 238 16.18 -1.68 -24.58
CA SER A 238 15.85 -3.05 -25.00
C SER A 238 14.40 -3.19 -25.54
N MET A 239 13.48 -2.34 -25.09
CA MET A 239 12.04 -2.43 -25.36
C MET A 239 11.47 -1.27 -26.19
N ALA A 240 12.19 -0.14 -26.25
CA ALA A 240 11.85 1.05 -27.02
C ALA A 240 13.14 1.76 -27.50
N PRO A 241 13.88 1.18 -28.48
CA PRO A 241 15.21 1.65 -28.87
C PRO A 241 15.23 3.09 -29.40
N LYS A 242 14.12 3.55 -29.98
CA LYS A 242 13.95 4.93 -30.47
C LYS A 242 13.52 5.93 -29.40
N CYS A 243 13.38 5.51 -28.14
CA CYS A 243 12.84 6.33 -27.07
C CYS A 243 13.83 6.56 -25.92
N VAL A 244 13.69 7.67 -25.23
CA VAL A 244 14.49 8.06 -24.06
C VAL A 244 13.57 8.58 -22.95
N VAL A 245 13.85 8.23 -21.70
CA VAL A 245 13.22 8.82 -20.53
C VAL A 245 13.93 10.14 -20.23
N GLU A 246 13.16 11.22 -20.12
CA GLU A 246 13.65 12.55 -19.72
C GLU A 246 12.68 13.20 -18.72
N VAL A 247 13.07 14.33 -18.15
CA VAL A 247 12.21 15.12 -17.27
C VAL A 247 11.26 15.97 -18.11
N ALA A 248 9.97 15.63 -18.06
CA ALA A 248 8.89 16.41 -18.66
C ALA A 248 8.44 17.54 -17.70
N THR A 249 7.98 18.64 -18.29
CA THR A 249 7.35 19.74 -17.57
C THR A 249 5.86 19.71 -17.87
N LEU A 250 5.06 19.28 -16.89
CA LEU A 250 3.62 19.07 -17.06
C LEU A 250 2.81 20.14 -16.32
N PRO A 251 1.60 20.45 -16.77
CA PRO A 251 0.68 21.28 -16.01
C PRO A 251 0.37 20.70 -14.63
N VAL A 252 0.26 21.56 -13.62
CA VAL A 252 -0.34 21.18 -12.34
C VAL A 252 -1.82 20.91 -12.57
N LEU A 253 -2.27 19.75 -12.10
CA LEU A 253 -3.65 19.31 -12.24
C LEU A 253 -4.53 19.94 -11.17
N LEU A 254 -5.83 20.04 -11.45
CA LEU A 254 -6.80 20.68 -10.58
C LEU A 254 -7.71 19.65 -9.90
N GLU A 255 -8.17 19.93 -8.68
CA GLU A 255 -9.09 19.05 -7.96
C GLU A 255 -10.55 19.14 -8.45
N GLY A 256 -10.86 20.15 -9.28
CA GLY A 256 -12.19 20.39 -9.83
C GLY A 256 -12.22 21.55 -10.83
N ALA A 257 -13.43 21.95 -11.23
CA ALA A 257 -13.66 23.07 -12.14
C ALA A 257 -13.09 24.38 -11.59
N SER A 258 -12.40 25.13 -12.44
CA SER A 258 -11.72 26.37 -12.08
C SER A 258 -11.68 27.28 -13.30
N SER A 259 -11.73 28.59 -13.08
CA SER A 259 -11.56 29.64 -14.10
C SER A 259 -10.15 29.68 -14.74
N THR A 260 -9.25 28.78 -14.35
CA THR A 260 -7.88 28.68 -14.89
C THR A 260 -7.83 28.06 -16.28
N ASP A 261 -8.92 27.46 -16.77
CA ASP A 261 -8.98 26.87 -18.11
C ASP A 261 -8.70 27.90 -19.22
N ASP A 262 -9.03 29.18 -18.99
CA ASP A 262 -8.80 30.29 -19.93
C ASP A 262 -7.40 30.92 -19.85
N TYR A 263 -6.55 30.53 -18.91
CA TYR A 263 -5.29 31.24 -18.65
C TYR A 263 -4.18 30.84 -19.66
N GLU A 264 -3.49 31.80 -20.27
CA GLU A 264 -2.40 31.49 -21.21
C GLU A 264 -1.21 30.78 -20.53
N ILE A 265 -0.92 31.11 -19.27
CA ILE A 265 0.18 30.54 -18.48
C ILE A 265 -0.42 29.80 -17.28
N ILE A 266 -0.06 28.53 -17.13
CA ILE A 266 -0.50 27.67 -16.03
C ILE A 266 0.70 27.18 -15.21
N PRO A 267 0.54 26.95 -13.89
CA PRO A 267 1.59 26.36 -13.08
C PRO A 267 2.00 24.99 -13.63
N THR A 268 3.29 24.68 -13.54
CA THR A 268 3.83 23.38 -13.99
C THR A 268 4.59 22.67 -12.87
N CYS A 269 4.69 21.35 -13.00
CA CYS A 269 5.50 20.48 -12.17
C CYS A 269 6.40 19.61 -13.05
N LYS A 270 7.42 19.00 -12.42
CA LYS A 270 8.29 18.03 -13.09
C LYS A 270 7.72 16.63 -12.93
N GLN A 271 7.72 15.88 -14.01
CA GLN A 271 7.49 14.42 -14.01
C GLN A 271 8.48 13.78 -14.97
N LEU A 272 8.56 12.45 -14.97
CA LEU A 272 9.23 11.73 -16.04
C LEU A 272 8.32 11.67 -17.27
N GLY A 273 8.94 11.68 -18.45
CA GLY A 273 8.28 11.52 -19.74
C GLY A 273 9.13 10.65 -20.65
N VAL A 274 8.51 10.03 -21.66
CA VAL A 274 9.21 9.30 -22.71
C VAL A 274 9.27 10.19 -23.95
N PHE A 275 10.43 10.32 -24.59
CA PHE A 275 10.66 11.17 -25.75
C PHE A 275 11.27 10.38 -26.90
N ALA A 276 10.98 10.79 -28.13
CA ALA A 276 11.55 10.18 -29.32
C ALA A 276 12.99 10.68 -29.56
N LYS A 277 13.98 9.76 -29.62
CA LYS A 277 15.36 10.06 -30.06
C LYS A 277 15.51 10.13 -31.57
N GLU A 278 14.56 9.53 -32.29
CA GLU A 278 14.51 9.41 -33.74
C GLU A 278 13.06 9.57 -34.23
N ASP A 279 12.88 9.81 -35.53
CA ASP A 279 11.53 9.80 -36.12
C ASP A 279 10.92 8.38 -36.03
N ILE A 280 9.64 8.33 -35.65
CA ILE A 280 8.82 7.12 -35.55
C ILE A 280 7.70 7.24 -36.58
N ALA A 281 7.61 6.25 -37.46
CA ALA A 281 6.62 6.24 -38.53
C ALA A 281 5.19 6.00 -37.99
N PRO A 282 4.15 6.48 -38.70
CA PRO A 282 2.77 6.17 -38.33
C PRO A 282 2.53 4.64 -38.36
N GLY A 283 1.98 4.09 -37.29
CA GLY A 283 1.77 2.64 -37.11
C GLY A 283 3.01 1.85 -36.68
N GLU A 284 4.13 2.51 -36.39
CA GLU A 284 5.33 1.85 -35.87
C GLU A 284 5.18 1.57 -34.37
N VAL A 285 5.68 0.40 -33.92
CA VAL A 285 5.76 0.05 -32.51
C VAL A 285 6.77 0.94 -31.80
N VAL A 286 6.33 1.62 -30.75
CA VAL A 286 7.12 2.57 -29.94
C VAL A 286 7.75 1.89 -28.74
N LEU A 287 6.97 1.07 -28.04
CA LEU A 287 7.34 0.35 -26.82
C LEU A 287 6.74 -1.05 -26.87
N LYS A 288 7.52 -2.06 -26.49
CA LYS A 288 7.02 -3.42 -26.26
C LYS A 288 7.53 -3.94 -24.92
N GLU A 289 6.74 -3.72 -23.88
CA GLU A 289 7.10 -4.03 -22.50
C GLU A 289 6.50 -5.38 -22.06
N TYR A 290 7.34 -6.22 -21.46
CA TYR A 290 6.87 -7.41 -20.74
C TYR A 290 6.73 -7.08 -19.27
N SER A 291 5.57 -7.37 -18.70
CA SER A 291 5.22 -6.98 -17.34
C SER A 291 5.01 -8.20 -16.48
N LEU A 292 6.06 -8.55 -15.75
CA LEU A 292 6.07 -9.70 -14.84
C LEU A 292 5.30 -9.40 -13.54
N LEU A 293 5.27 -8.13 -13.13
CA LEU A 293 4.41 -7.67 -12.03
C LEU A 293 2.96 -7.60 -12.51
N THR A 294 2.39 -8.78 -12.73
CA THR A 294 1.01 -9.01 -13.16
C THR A 294 0.37 -10.03 -12.23
N ALA A 295 -0.88 -9.77 -11.87
CA ALA A 295 -1.68 -10.67 -11.05
C ALA A 295 -3.14 -10.69 -11.52
N ASN A 296 -3.84 -11.78 -11.21
CA ASN A 296 -5.25 -11.97 -11.49
C ASN A 296 -5.99 -12.46 -10.25
N ASN A 297 -7.28 -12.18 -10.15
CA ASN A 297 -8.11 -12.56 -9.00
C ASN A 297 -9.03 -13.76 -9.27
N ARG A 298 -8.76 -14.57 -10.29
CA ARG A 298 -9.60 -15.71 -10.69
C ARG A 298 -8.98 -17.03 -10.27
N LEU A 299 -9.72 -17.85 -9.53
CA LEU A 299 -9.28 -19.18 -9.18
C LEU A 299 -9.53 -20.13 -10.36
N LYS A 300 -8.52 -20.90 -10.77
CA LYS A 300 -8.65 -21.98 -11.78
C LYS A 300 -9.08 -21.53 -13.18
N ASP A 301 -8.95 -20.24 -13.50
CA ASP A 301 -9.08 -19.80 -14.89
C ASP A 301 -7.88 -20.27 -15.71
N SER A 302 -8.11 -20.52 -17.00
CA SER A 302 -7.10 -20.99 -17.95
C SER A 302 -6.18 -19.85 -18.42
N ILE A 303 -5.48 -19.22 -17.48
CA ILE A 303 -4.61 -18.07 -17.69
C ILE A 303 -3.18 -18.37 -17.24
N CYS A 304 -2.22 -17.72 -17.91
CA CYS A 304 -0.81 -17.81 -17.58
C CYS A 304 -0.52 -17.19 -16.21
N ASP A 305 0.21 -17.89 -15.33
CA ASP A 305 0.59 -17.34 -14.03
C ASP A 305 1.45 -16.07 -14.15
N ALA A 306 2.40 -16.06 -15.08
CA ALA A 306 3.34 -14.93 -15.22
C ALA A 306 2.73 -13.66 -15.82
N CYS A 307 1.85 -13.77 -16.82
CA CYS A 307 1.35 -12.61 -17.57
C CYS A 307 -0.18 -12.46 -17.58
N SER A 308 -0.91 -13.41 -16.99
CA SER A 308 -2.38 -13.45 -16.91
C SER A 308 -3.12 -13.31 -18.26
N SER A 309 -2.44 -13.63 -19.37
CA SER A 309 -3.07 -13.88 -20.67
C SER A 309 -3.69 -15.27 -20.71
N ASP A 310 -4.68 -15.46 -21.58
CA ASP A 310 -5.25 -16.78 -21.87
C ASP A 310 -4.15 -17.78 -22.27
N LEU A 311 -4.23 -18.99 -21.72
CA LEU A 311 -3.38 -20.09 -22.15
C LEU A 311 -3.75 -20.52 -23.58
N PRO A 312 -2.77 -20.98 -24.38
CA PRO A 312 -3.04 -21.57 -25.68
C PRO A 312 -4.07 -22.71 -25.59
N PRO A 313 -5.00 -22.84 -26.56
CA PRO A 313 -5.94 -23.95 -26.59
C PRO A 313 -5.23 -25.30 -26.65
N LEU A 314 -5.86 -26.33 -26.07
CA LEU A 314 -5.39 -27.72 -26.17
C LEU A 314 -5.22 -28.14 -27.64
N GLY A 315 -4.05 -28.68 -27.98
CA GLY A 315 -3.71 -29.11 -29.34
C GLY A 315 -3.33 -27.99 -30.31
N SER A 316 -3.08 -26.78 -29.81
CA SER A 316 -2.43 -25.72 -30.59
C SER A 316 -0.93 -26.01 -30.81
N GLU A 317 -0.32 -25.42 -31.83
CA GLU A 317 1.12 -25.61 -32.13
C GLU A 317 2.05 -25.16 -30.99
N ASN A 318 1.58 -24.24 -30.13
CA ASN A 318 2.30 -23.76 -28.96
C ASN A 318 1.60 -24.27 -27.70
N GLU A 319 1.98 -25.45 -27.24
CA GLU A 319 1.41 -26.01 -26.01
C GLU A 319 1.80 -25.18 -24.77
N PRO A 320 0.89 -25.02 -23.78
CA PRO A 320 1.24 -24.43 -22.50
C PRO A 320 2.38 -25.18 -21.81
N VAL A 321 3.20 -24.45 -21.05
CA VAL A 321 4.32 -25.02 -20.28
C VAL A 321 3.91 -25.12 -18.83
N SER A 322 3.93 -26.33 -18.26
CA SER A 322 3.65 -26.56 -16.83
C SER A 322 4.93 -26.46 -16.00
N CYS A 323 4.80 -26.05 -14.74
CA CYS A 323 5.87 -26.26 -13.78
C CYS A 323 6.12 -27.76 -13.57
N PRO A 324 7.38 -28.24 -13.54
CA PRO A 324 7.67 -29.64 -13.31
C PRO A 324 7.51 -30.06 -11.85
N GLU A 325 7.60 -29.11 -10.91
CA GLU A 325 7.50 -29.35 -9.46
C GLU A 325 6.05 -29.23 -9.00
N CYS A 326 5.42 -28.05 -9.15
CA CYS A 326 4.03 -27.87 -8.78
C CYS A 326 3.06 -28.25 -9.91
N TYR A 327 2.02 -29.01 -9.56
CA TYR A 327 1.06 -29.55 -10.54
C TYR A 327 0.04 -28.53 -11.07
N ASP A 328 -0.09 -27.37 -10.40
CA ASP A 328 -1.20 -26.43 -10.64
C ASP A 328 -0.81 -25.19 -11.46
N THR A 329 0.48 -24.86 -11.55
CA THR A 329 0.93 -23.63 -12.24
C THR A 329 1.27 -23.88 -13.71
N VAL A 330 0.67 -23.09 -14.60
CA VAL A 330 0.84 -23.19 -16.06
C VAL A 330 1.18 -21.83 -16.68
N PHE A 331 2.06 -21.85 -17.68
CA PHE A 331 2.56 -20.70 -18.41
C PHE A 331 2.19 -20.78 -19.90
N CYS A 332 1.87 -19.64 -20.52
CA CYS A 332 1.45 -19.63 -21.92
C CYS A 332 2.57 -19.90 -22.93
N THR A 333 3.85 -19.71 -22.54
CA THR A 333 5.02 -19.87 -23.40
C THR A 333 6.25 -20.24 -22.56
N GLN A 334 7.25 -20.84 -23.20
CA GLN A 334 8.56 -21.08 -22.57
C GLN A 334 9.17 -19.80 -21.98
N TYR A 335 9.04 -18.67 -22.69
CA TYR A 335 9.51 -17.38 -22.19
C TYR A 335 8.85 -16.98 -20.85
N CYS A 336 7.53 -17.18 -20.71
CA CYS A 336 6.85 -16.86 -19.44
C CYS A 336 7.27 -17.81 -18.32
N PHE A 337 7.48 -19.10 -18.63
CA PHE A 337 8.04 -20.06 -17.67
C PHE A 337 9.44 -19.63 -17.22
N ASP A 338 10.34 -19.36 -18.17
CA ASP A 338 11.72 -18.96 -17.87
C ASP A 338 11.76 -17.68 -17.02
N GLN A 339 10.96 -16.67 -17.39
CA GLN A 339 10.87 -15.42 -16.63
C GLN A 339 10.27 -15.62 -15.24
N ALA A 340 9.29 -16.51 -15.07
CA ALA A 340 8.74 -16.80 -13.75
C ALA A 340 9.77 -17.53 -12.87
N MET A 341 10.43 -18.55 -13.42
CA MET A 341 11.46 -19.33 -12.72
C MET A 341 12.67 -18.50 -12.32
N GLU A 342 13.07 -17.56 -13.16
CA GLU A 342 14.21 -16.66 -12.91
C GLU A 342 13.92 -15.61 -11.83
N ARG A 343 12.65 -15.29 -11.57
CA ARG A 343 12.29 -14.02 -10.92
C ARG A 343 11.40 -14.13 -9.70
N TYR A 344 10.49 -15.11 -9.61
CA TYR A 344 9.58 -15.19 -8.45
C TYR A 344 9.06 -16.59 -8.14
N HIS A 345 8.90 -17.47 -9.14
CA HIS A 345 8.16 -18.71 -8.96
C HIS A 345 8.76 -19.62 -7.88
N PRO A 346 10.09 -19.75 -7.74
CA PRO A 346 10.68 -20.55 -6.65
C PRO A 346 10.27 -20.08 -5.25
N ALA A 347 9.95 -18.81 -5.05
CA ALA A 347 9.50 -18.29 -3.75
C ALA A 347 8.05 -18.66 -3.41
N VAL A 348 7.25 -19.13 -4.38
CA VAL A 348 5.81 -19.43 -4.21
C VAL A 348 5.42 -20.85 -4.67
N CYS A 349 6.36 -21.61 -5.23
CA CYS A 349 6.12 -22.94 -5.78
C CYS A 349 5.67 -23.93 -4.68
N GLU A 350 4.55 -24.62 -4.88
CA GLU A 350 3.93 -25.55 -3.91
C GLU A 350 3.50 -24.94 -2.56
N LYS A 351 3.44 -23.61 -2.47
CA LYS A 351 3.12 -22.89 -1.23
C LYS A 351 1.66 -22.43 -1.08
N ASP A 352 0.82 -22.72 -2.07
CA ASP A 352 -0.62 -22.37 -2.10
C ASP A 352 -0.88 -20.85 -1.91
N VAL A 353 0.12 -20.01 -2.20
CA VAL A 353 0.01 -18.54 -2.15
C VAL A 353 -0.97 -18.04 -3.22
N ASP A 354 -1.09 -18.77 -4.32
CA ASP A 354 -1.98 -18.48 -5.45
C ASP A 354 -3.46 -18.70 -5.13
N ALA A 355 -3.81 -19.39 -4.04
CA ALA A 355 -5.21 -19.47 -3.57
C ALA A 355 -5.67 -18.24 -2.78
N ILE A 356 -4.73 -17.45 -2.24
CA ILE A 356 -5.04 -16.28 -1.41
C ILE A 356 -5.75 -15.22 -2.25
N ALA A 357 -6.85 -14.69 -1.71
CA ALA A 357 -7.60 -13.59 -2.31
C ALA A 357 -8.06 -13.86 -3.77
N LYS A 358 -8.39 -15.10 -4.11
CA LYS A 358 -9.03 -15.42 -5.39
C LYS A 358 -10.56 -15.41 -5.26
N ASP A 359 -11.22 -15.18 -6.38
CA ASP A 359 -12.67 -15.08 -6.54
C ASP A 359 -13.37 -14.17 -5.50
N PRO A 360 -12.92 -12.91 -5.35
CA PRO A 360 -13.48 -11.99 -4.36
C PRO A 360 -14.91 -11.58 -4.71
N ASP A 361 -15.62 -11.08 -3.70
CA ASP A 361 -16.86 -10.36 -3.92
C ASP A 361 -16.63 -9.12 -4.80
N ALA A 362 -17.68 -8.72 -5.54
CA ALA A 362 -17.59 -7.66 -6.56
C ALA A 362 -17.05 -6.33 -6.01
N PHE A 363 -17.35 -6.00 -4.75
CA PHE A 363 -16.92 -4.75 -4.11
C PHE A 363 -15.48 -4.80 -3.58
N GLU A 364 -14.88 -5.99 -3.48
CA GLU A 364 -13.51 -6.19 -3.02
C GLU A 364 -12.52 -6.38 -4.18
N ALA A 365 -13.01 -6.59 -5.41
CA ALA A 365 -12.21 -6.97 -6.58
C ALA A 365 -10.98 -6.06 -6.81
N ASP A 366 -11.13 -4.74 -6.64
CA ASP A 366 -10.03 -3.79 -6.80
C ASP A 366 -8.95 -3.95 -5.72
N GLN A 367 -9.36 -4.07 -4.44
CA GLN A 367 -8.43 -4.19 -3.31
C GLN A 367 -7.66 -5.51 -3.36
N THR A 368 -8.36 -6.58 -3.73
CA THR A 368 -7.77 -7.89 -3.97
C THR A 368 -6.69 -7.85 -5.05
N LEU A 369 -6.90 -7.13 -6.16
CA LEU A 369 -5.88 -7.03 -7.21
C LEU A 369 -4.62 -6.31 -6.72
N TYR A 370 -4.76 -5.25 -5.90
CA TYR A 370 -3.59 -4.60 -5.29
C TYR A 370 -2.85 -5.50 -4.32
N LEU A 371 -3.57 -6.28 -3.49
CA LEU A 371 -2.95 -7.28 -2.62
C LEU A 371 -2.18 -8.33 -3.44
N LEU A 372 -2.73 -8.81 -4.55
CA LEU A 372 -2.06 -9.80 -5.37
C LEU A 372 -0.84 -9.22 -6.12
N LEU A 373 -0.86 -7.93 -6.49
CA LEU A 373 0.34 -7.22 -6.94
C LEU A 373 1.39 -7.14 -5.82
N LEU A 374 0.98 -6.85 -4.58
CA LEU A 374 1.87 -6.88 -3.42
C LEU A 374 2.50 -8.28 -3.26
N SER A 375 1.70 -9.35 -3.28
CA SER A 375 2.19 -10.73 -3.21
C SER A 375 3.22 -11.04 -4.31
N ARG A 376 2.99 -10.57 -5.54
CA ARG A 376 3.94 -10.75 -6.64
C ARG A 376 5.25 -9.99 -6.41
N VAL A 377 5.21 -8.75 -5.88
CA VAL A 377 6.43 -8.01 -5.52
C VAL A 377 7.19 -8.71 -4.41
N LEU A 378 6.50 -9.17 -3.36
CA LEU A 378 7.13 -9.90 -2.26
C LEU A 378 7.81 -11.18 -2.75
N ALA A 379 7.17 -11.93 -3.65
CA ALA A 379 7.76 -13.11 -4.27
C ALA A 379 9.01 -12.80 -5.11
N ILE A 380 8.98 -11.68 -5.85
CA ILE A 380 10.15 -11.21 -6.60
C ILE A 380 11.28 -10.83 -5.64
N ALA A 381 10.96 -10.02 -4.63
CA ALA A 381 11.92 -9.53 -3.64
C ALA A 381 12.59 -10.68 -2.86
N ALA A 382 11.79 -11.65 -2.42
CA ALA A 382 12.28 -12.82 -1.70
C ALA A 382 13.18 -13.70 -2.58
N HIS A 383 12.83 -13.89 -3.86
CA HIS A 383 13.65 -14.70 -4.76
C HIS A 383 14.95 -14.00 -5.18
N GLU A 384 14.91 -12.68 -5.37
CA GLU A 384 16.08 -11.87 -5.75
C GLU A 384 16.92 -11.42 -4.57
N GLU A 385 16.49 -11.70 -3.34
CA GLU A 385 17.15 -11.28 -2.10
C GLU A 385 17.37 -9.75 -2.04
N VAL A 386 16.33 -8.99 -2.40
CA VAL A 386 16.33 -7.51 -2.39
C VAL A 386 15.21 -6.96 -1.53
N ASN A 387 15.34 -5.72 -1.07
CA ASN A 387 14.22 -5.03 -0.44
C ASN A 387 13.05 -4.90 -1.44
N PRO A 388 11.78 -5.11 -1.01
CA PRO A 388 10.63 -4.98 -1.90
C PRO A 388 10.52 -3.63 -2.64
N LEU A 389 11.01 -2.53 -2.07
CA LEU A 389 11.03 -1.21 -2.72
C LEU A 389 12.12 -1.06 -3.78
N ASP A 390 13.15 -1.92 -3.75
CA ASP A 390 14.22 -1.96 -4.75
C ASP A 390 13.91 -2.84 -5.96
N VAL A 391 12.81 -3.59 -5.92
CA VAL A 391 12.34 -4.36 -7.08
C VAL A 391 12.17 -3.44 -8.28
N ARG A 392 12.80 -3.82 -9.40
CA ARG A 392 12.93 -2.96 -10.59
C ARG A 392 11.59 -2.47 -11.15
N GLU A 393 10.53 -3.25 -10.98
CA GLU A 393 9.19 -2.91 -11.43
C GLU A 393 8.52 -1.79 -10.59
N VAL A 394 9.01 -1.52 -9.37
CA VAL A 394 8.40 -0.54 -8.44
C VAL A 394 9.32 0.60 -8.04
N LYS A 395 10.65 0.43 -8.16
CA LYS A 395 11.63 1.41 -7.68
C LYS A 395 11.38 2.84 -8.19
N TYR A 396 11.12 2.98 -9.50
CA TYR A 396 11.03 4.29 -10.17
C TYR A 396 9.62 4.74 -10.54
N ILE A 397 8.59 3.95 -10.22
CA ILE A 397 7.19 4.35 -10.48
C ILE A 397 6.72 5.38 -9.45
N TRP A 398 5.80 6.23 -9.89
CA TRP A 398 5.30 7.34 -9.09
C TRP A 398 4.34 6.85 -7.98
N GLY A 399 4.61 7.25 -6.74
CA GLY A 399 3.78 6.92 -5.57
C GLY A 399 2.67 7.92 -5.25
N ASP A 400 2.58 9.04 -5.97
CA ASP A 400 1.64 10.15 -5.71
C ASP A 400 1.63 10.54 -4.22
N PHE A 401 2.84 10.71 -3.70
CA PHE A 401 3.11 11.08 -2.32
C PHE A 401 2.78 12.56 -2.08
N VAL A 402 2.14 12.83 -0.95
CA VAL A 402 1.80 14.16 -0.47
C VAL A 402 2.89 14.63 0.51
N PRO A 403 3.29 15.92 0.55
CA PRO A 403 4.30 16.40 1.49
C PRO A 403 3.96 16.07 2.96
N THR A 404 4.93 15.57 3.73
CA THR A 404 4.72 15.14 5.14
C THR A 404 3.93 16.14 5.99
N ARG A 405 4.25 17.43 5.88
CA ARG A 405 3.58 18.52 6.61
C ARG A 405 2.06 18.63 6.42
N THR A 406 1.51 18.16 5.30
CA THR A 406 0.06 18.20 5.05
C THR A 406 -0.67 16.99 5.64
N ASN A 407 0.08 15.95 6.02
CA ASN A 407 -0.42 14.74 6.67
C ASN A 407 -0.33 14.79 8.20
N ASP A 408 0.37 15.77 8.77
CA ASP A 408 0.59 15.87 10.21
C ASP A 408 -0.73 16.06 10.97
N ILE A 409 -0.95 15.22 11.98
CA ILE A 409 -2.09 15.32 12.87
C ILE A 409 -1.83 16.46 13.86
N ASN A 410 -2.49 17.59 13.66
CA ASN A 410 -2.48 18.63 14.68
C ASN A 410 -3.35 18.17 15.87
N VAL A 411 -2.67 17.73 16.93
CA VAL A 411 -3.27 17.33 18.22
C VAL A 411 -3.93 18.50 18.97
N SER A 412 -3.84 19.75 18.51
CA SER A 412 -4.46 20.90 19.18
C SER A 412 -5.99 20.84 19.20
N PRO A 413 -6.66 21.29 20.28
CA PRO A 413 -8.12 21.34 20.34
C PRO A 413 -8.72 22.31 19.30
N ASN A 414 -7.90 23.23 18.81
CA ASN A 414 -8.24 24.26 17.83
C ASN A 414 -7.78 23.92 16.40
N ALA A 415 -7.24 22.71 16.17
CA ALA A 415 -6.75 22.28 14.86
C ALA A 415 -7.79 22.47 13.74
N GLY A 416 -7.32 22.75 12.52
CA GLY A 416 -8.16 22.94 11.33
C GLY A 416 -8.88 21.66 10.86
N PRO A 417 -9.36 21.61 9.61
CA PRO A 417 -9.87 20.38 9.01
C PRO A 417 -8.82 19.25 9.05
N PRO A 418 -9.25 17.97 9.01
CA PRO A 418 -8.39 16.80 9.17
C PRO A 418 -7.30 16.69 8.08
N PRO A 419 -6.23 15.91 8.33
CA PRO A 419 -5.15 15.69 7.38
C PRO A 419 -5.65 15.05 6.08
N GLU A 420 -4.97 15.35 4.96
CA GLU A 420 -5.27 14.82 3.63
C GLU A 420 -4.75 13.38 3.46
N TRP A 421 -5.35 12.44 4.18
CA TRP A 421 -5.05 11.02 4.03
C TRP A 421 -5.69 10.45 2.77
N THR A 422 -4.87 9.85 1.90
CA THR A 422 -5.30 9.41 0.56
C THR A 422 -5.03 7.94 0.27
N LEU A 423 -4.22 7.25 1.07
CA LEU A 423 -3.94 5.82 0.90
C LEU A 423 -5.08 4.99 1.52
N PRO A 424 -5.78 4.11 0.78
CA PRO A 424 -6.79 3.23 1.33
C PRO A 424 -6.17 2.28 2.33
N PHE A 425 -6.91 2.00 3.38
CA PHE A 425 -6.44 1.14 4.44
C PHE A 425 -7.56 0.26 4.96
N SER A 426 -7.26 -1.02 5.19
CA SER A 426 -8.02 -1.85 6.13
C SER A 426 -7.09 -2.82 6.84
N PHE A 427 -7.50 -3.28 8.03
CA PHE A 427 -6.74 -4.31 8.75
C PHE A 427 -6.50 -5.55 7.87
N LYS A 428 -7.56 -6.05 7.22
CA LYS A 428 -7.51 -7.22 6.33
C LYS A 428 -6.45 -7.09 5.24
N TYR A 429 -6.44 -5.99 4.48
CA TYR A 429 -5.62 -5.87 3.26
C TYR A 429 -4.24 -5.26 3.51
N ASN A 430 -4.05 -4.45 4.56
CA ASN A 430 -2.78 -3.79 4.84
C ASN A 430 -1.95 -4.51 5.91
N ILE A 431 -2.58 -5.27 6.83
CA ILE A 431 -1.88 -5.92 7.94
C ILE A 431 -2.03 -7.45 7.85
N GLU A 432 -3.24 -7.98 8.01
CA GLU A 432 -3.48 -9.42 8.21
C GLU A 432 -3.08 -10.25 6.99
N THR A 433 -3.66 -9.96 5.82
CA THR A 433 -3.44 -10.80 4.63
C THR A 433 -2.01 -10.70 4.08
N PRO A 434 -1.34 -9.54 4.07
CA PRO A 434 0.08 -9.48 3.71
C PRO A 434 0.99 -10.31 4.62
N LEU A 435 0.75 -10.33 5.94
CA LEU A 435 1.48 -11.21 6.86
C LEU A 435 1.20 -12.69 6.53
N HIS A 436 -0.06 -13.05 6.27
CA HIS A 436 -0.42 -14.40 5.86
C HIS A 436 0.26 -14.83 4.54
N VAL A 437 0.42 -13.91 3.57
CA VAL A 437 1.16 -14.16 2.33
C VAL A 437 2.62 -14.48 2.63
N LEU A 438 3.28 -13.71 3.50
CA LEU A 438 4.68 -13.94 3.89
C LEU A 438 4.85 -15.28 4.60
N GLU A 439 3.98 -15.60 5.57
CA GLU A 439 3.99 -16.88 6.27
C GLU A 439 3.82 -18.06 5.29
N LYS A 440 2.89 -17.95 4.34
CA LYS A 440 2.71 -18.96 3.29
C LYS A 440 3.94 -19.09 2.39
N MET A 441 4.72 -18.03 2.22
CA MET A 441 6.00 -18.07 1.52
C MET A 441 7.15 -18.64 2.37
N ASP A 442 6.88 -19.14 3.57
CA ASP A 442 7.86 -19.55 4.58
C ASP A 442 8.82 -18.41 4.97
N ILE A 443 8.32 -17.17 4.99
CA ILE A 443 9.06 -16.00 5.45
C ILE A 443 8.63 -15.68 6.88
N ASP A 444 9.60 -15.71 7.78
CA ASP A 444 9.41 -15.28 9.17
C ASP A 444 9.17 -13.76 9.24
N ILE A 445 7.95 -13.39 9.63
CA ILE A 445 7.45 -12.01 9.68
C ILE A 445 8.09 -11.14 10.79
N TYR A 446 8.89 -11.75 11.67
CA TYR A 446 9.60 -11.08 12.76
C TYR A 446 11.05 -10.83 12.37
N SER A 447 11.77 -11.87 11.94
CA SER A 447 13.19 -11.74 11.57
C SER A 447 13.43 -11.01 10.25
N SER A 448 12.41 -10.93 9.38
CA SER A 448 12.45 -10.15 8.12
C SER A 448 11.78 -8.77 8.22
N LEU A 449 11.67 -8.21 9.43
CA LEU A 449 10.97 -6.94 9.66
C LEU A 449 11.55 -5.78 8.84
N ALA A 450 12.86 -5.74 8.59
CA ALA A 450 13.49 -4.64 7.86
C ALA A 450 12.99 -4.57 6.40
N GLU A 451 12.77 -5.72 5.78
CA GLU A 451 12.29 -5.86 4.40
C GLU A 451 10.76 -5.79 4.32
N ASN A 452 10.07 -6.28 5.34
CA ASN A 452 8.61 -6.50 5.33
C ASN A 452 7.85 -5.67 6.38
N ASP A 453 8.40 -4.54 6.80
CA ASP A 453 7.72 -3.62 7.72
C ASP A 453 6.45 -3.04 7.07
N LEU A 454 5.46 -2.65 7.87
CA LEU A 454 4.17 -2.18 7.36
C LEU A 454 4.31 -0.90 6.50
N TRP A 455 5.27 -0.04 6.81
CA TRP A 455 5.54 1.16 6.01
C TRP A 455 6.06 0.81 4.61
N VAL A 456 6.78 -0.31 4.44
CA VAL A 456 7.23 -0.83 3.14
C VAL A 456 6.01 -1.25 2.32
N LEU A 457 5.11 -2.05 2.92
CA LEU A 457 3.89 -2.52 2.27
C LEU A 457 2.98 -1.35 1.87
N ASN A 458 2.78 -0.37 2.75
CA ASN A 458 2.01 0.84 2.46
C ASN A 458 2.64 1.69 1.35
N THR A 459 3.98 1.74 1.27
CA THR A 459 4.70 2.43 0.19
C THR A 459 4.47 1.74 -1.16
N LEU A 460 4.47 0.40 -1.20
CA LEU A 460 4.12 -0.38 -2.40
C LEU A 460 2.67 -0.15 -2.83
N TYR A 461 1.71 -0.18 -1.90
CA TYR A 461 0.31 0.13 -2.20
C TYR A 461 0.15 1.55 -2.76
N ALA A 462 0.87 2.54 -2.22
CA ALA A 462 0.88 3.90 -2.74
C ALA A 462 1.40 3.95 -4.19
N LYS A 463 2.45 3.19 -4.50
CA LYS A 463 3.01 3.07 -5.86
C LYS A 463 2.07 2.39 -6.85
N PHE A 464 1.35 1.33 -6.45
CA PHE A 464 0.43 0.63 -7.36
C PHE A 464 -0.75 1.50 -7.79
N ARG A 465 -1.34 2.28 -6.88
CA ARG A 465 -2.60 3.00 -7.14
C ARG A 465 -2.50 4.06 -8.25
N GLY A 466 -1.30 4.61 -8.45
CA GLY A 466 -1.04 5.61 -9.49
C GLY A 466 -0.63 5.02 -10.84
N THR A 467 -0.19 3.76 -10.90
CA THR A 467 0.51 3.22 -12.10
C THR A 467 0.03 1.86 -12.57
N ALA A 468 -0.67 1.09 -11.72
CA ALA A 468 -1.22 -0.20 -12.10
C ALA A 468 -2.34 -0.01 -13.15
N SER A 469 -2.26 -0.80 -14.22
CA SER A 469 -3.35 -0.96 -15.18
C SER A 469 -4.25 -2.09 -14.72
N ALA A 470 -5.53 -2.03 -15.10
CA ALA A 470 -6.48 -3.11 -14.84
C ALA A 470 -7.20 -3.51 -16.13
N ARG A 471 -7.34 -4.81 -16.36
CA ARG A 471 -8.17 -5.37 -17.43
C ARG A 471 -9.51 -5.75 -16.83
N LYS A 472 -10.59 -5.37 -17.52
CA LYS A 472 -11.94 -5.82 -17.20
C LYS A 472 -12.25 -7.08 -17.98
N ASN A 473 -12.82 -8.06 -17.29
CA ASN A 473 -13.32 -9.26 -17.93
C ASN A 473 -14.49 -8.89 -18.87
N PRO A 474 -14.47 -9.28 -20.15
CA PRO A 474 -15.57 -8.99 -21.07
C PRO A 474 -16.90 -9.66 -20.69
N ARG A 475 -16.88 -10.73 -19.88
CA ARG A 475 -18.07 -11.52 -19.53
C ARG A 475 -18.91 -10.88 -18.42
N ASP A 476 -18.27 -10.33 -17.38
CA ASP A 476 -18.97 -9.76 -16.23
C ASP A 476 -18.62 -8.27 -15.95
N GLY A 477 -17.70 -7.70 -16.72
CA GLY A 477 -17.28 -6.30 -16.62
C GLY A 477 -16.43 -5.98 -15.40
N ARG A 478 -16.07 -6.97 -14.58
CA ARG A 478 -15.28 -6.79 -13.36
C ARG A 478 -13.78 -6.76 -13.68
N PRO A 479 -12.97 -5.97 -12.96
CA PRO A 479 -11.53 -6.05 -13.06
C PRO A 479 -11.06 -7.42 -12.55
N ASP A 480 -10.31 -8.13 -13.37
CA ASP A 480 -9.85 -9.49 -13.08
C ASP A 480 -8.35 -9.69 -13.22
N VAL A 481 -7.65 -8.75 -13.87
CA VAL A 481 -6.19 -8.70 -13.94
C VAL A 481 -5.72 -7.29 -13.66
N ALA A 482 -4.66 -7.17 -12.88
CA ALA A 482 -3.90 -5.94 -12.69
C ALA A 482 -2.43 -6.17 -13.05
N ALA A 483 -1.79 -5.16 -13.61
CA ALA A 483 -0.37 -5.21 -13.95
C ALA A 483 0.29 -3.85 -13.75
N VAL A 484 1.55 -3.85 -13.35
CA VAL A 484 2.40 -2.67 -13.36
C VAL A 484 3.26 -2.71 -14.62
N HIS A 485 3.23 -1.63 -15.38
CA HIS A 485 4.01 -1.44 -16.60
C HIS A 485 4.99 -0.26 -16.40
N PRO A 486 6.16 -0.49 -15.78
CA PRO A 486 7.08 0.56 -15.34
C PRO A 486 7.46 1.60 -16.40
N TYR A 487 7.53 1.23 -17.68
CA TYR A 487 7.92 2.13 -18.77
C TYR A 487 6.72 2.70 -19.52
N TRP A 488 5.64 1.94 -19.69
CA TRP A 488 4.39 2.44 -20.25
C TRP A 488 3.80 3.57 -19.40
N CYS A 489 3.89 3.47 -18.06
CA CYS A 489 3.37 4.51 -17.18
C CYS A 489 4.23 5.79 -17.14
N LEU A 490 5.41 5.81 -17.78
CA LEU A 490 6.22 7.03 -17.96
C LEU A 490 5.75 7.87 -19.15
N ALA A 491 5.00 7.28 -20.09
CA ALA A 491 4.43 8.02 -21.21
C ALA A 491 3.20 8.80 -20.72
N ASN A 492 3.35 10.12 -20.59
CA ASN A 492 2.34 11.00 -19.98
C ASN A 492 1.03 11.06 -20.76
N HIS A 493 -0.04 11.42 -20.07
CA HIS A 493 -1.36 11.51 -20.66
C HIS A 493 -1.57 12.79 -21.49
N ASP A 494 -2.15 12.63 -22.69
CA ASP A 494 -2.81 13.70 -23.44
C ASP A 494 -4.15 13.19 -24.00
N CYS A 495 -5.14 14.07 -24.13
CA CYS A 495 -6.44 13.73 -24.73
C CYS A 495 -6.41 13.75 -26.27
N ASP A 496 -5.36 14.27 -26.90
CA ASP A 496 -5.01 14.05 -28.30
C ASP A 496 -3.66 13.30 -28.38
N PRO A 497 -3.60 12.04 -27.94
CA PRO A 497 -2.34 11.28 -27.82
C PRO A 497 -1.69 11.04 -29.20
N ASN A 498 -0.37 10.83 -29.23
CA ASN A 498 0.34 10.41 -30.44
C ASN A 498 0.58 8.90 -30.53
N VAL A 499 0.32 8.17 -29.43
CA VAL A 499 0.28 6.70 -29.40
C VAL A 499 -1.11 6.16 -29.07
N THR A 500 -1.29 4.88 -29.35
CA THR A 500 -2.36 4.03 -28.85
C THR A 500 -1.74 2.78 -28.25
N TRP A 501 -2.50 1.99 -27.51
CA TRP A 501 -1.95 0.80 -26.87
C TRP A 501 -2.89 -0.40 -26.87
N GLU A 502 -2.29 -1.58 -26.78
CA GLU A 502 -2.97 -2.85 -26.56
C GLU A 502 -2.27 -3.65 -25.45
N TRP A 503 -3.04 -4.45 -24.72
CA TRP A 503 -2.51 -5.36 -23.69
C TRP A 503 -2.97 -6.79 -23.94
N GLY A 504 -2.01 -7.66 -24.24
CA GLY A 504 -2.22 -9.08 -24.53
C GLY A 504 -1.08 -9.96 -24.01
N GLY A 505 -0.65 -9.74 -22.76
CA GLY A 505 0.50 -10.40 -22.12
C GLY A 505 1.83 -9.65 -22.30
N ARG A 506 1.85 -8.69 -23.22
CA ARG A 506 2.82 -7.59 -23.28
C ARG A 506 2.04 -6.29 -23.48
N MET A 507 2.57 -5.20 -22.94
CA MET A 507 2.05 -3.85 -23.17
C MET A 507 2.75 -3.27 -24.40
N VAL A 508 1.97 -2.89 -25.41
CA VAL A 508 2.50 -2.37 -26.68
C VAL A 508 1.99 -0.97 -26.91
N LEU A 509 2.89 0.00 -27.04
CA LEU A 509 2.57 1.33 -27.58
C LEU A 509 2.82 1.32 -29.09
N GLU A 510 1.83 1.72 -29.88
CA GLU A 510 1.97 1.95 -31.33
C GLU A 510 1.73 3.42 -31.65
N ALA A 511 2.59 4.01 -32.49
CA ALA A 511 2.38 5.36 -32.99
C ALA A 511 1.09 5.39 -33.81
N ARG A 512 0.20 6.34 -33.52
CA ARG A 512 -1.06 6.44 -34.25
C ARG A 512 -0.79 6.68 -35.74
N LYS A 513 -1.63 6.11 -36.59
CA LYS A 513 -1.66 6.39 -38.04
C LYS A 513 -2.28 7.76 -38.34
N GLU A 514 -3.23 8.16 -37.50
CA GLU A 514 -3.97 9.42 -37.56
C GLU A 514 -4.23 9.93 -36.13
N ARG A 515 -4.08 11.25 -35.91
CA ARG A 515 -4.36 11.90 -34.61
C ARG A 515 -5.85 11.98 -34.36
N VAL A 516 -6.24 11.99 -33.07
CA VAL A 516 -7.65 12.02 -32.66
C VAL A 516 -8.28 13.36 -33.04
N VAL A 517 -7.52 14.45 -32.90
CA VAL A 517 -8.01 15.79 -33.24
C VAL A 517 -7.61 16.17 -34.67
N GLY A 518 -8.63 16.49 -35.48
CA GLY A 518 -8.47 17.13 -36.78
C GLY A 518 -7.95 16.24 -37.91
N GLY A 519 -7.95 14.92 -37.74
CA GLY A 519 -7.52 13.95 -38.76
C GLY A 519 -6.10 14.18 -39.26
N ARG A 520 -5.22 14.71 -38.40
CA ARG A 520 -3.84 15.03 -38.76
C ARG A 520 -3.06 13.72 -38.96
N PRO A 521 -2.08 13.69 -39.89
CA PRO A 521 -1.19 12.54 -40.03
C PRO A 521 -0.54 12.19 -38.69
N GLY A 522 -0.46 10.90 -38.38
CA GLY A 522 0.20 10.42 -37.18
C GLY A 522 1.72 10.31 -37.31
N GLY A 523 2.33 9.39 -36.55
CA GLY A 523 3.78 9.32 -36.35
C GLY A 523 4.27 10.34 -35.31
N ILE A 524 5.57 10.28 -35.01
CA ILE A 524 6.21 11.07 -33.94
C ILE A 524 7.58 11.54 -34.44
N LYS A 525 7.89 12.82 -34.25
CA LYS A 525 9.17 13.41 -34.64
C LYS A 525 10.21 13.28 -33.54
N LYS A 526 11.49 13.20 -33.94
CA LYS A 526 12.60 13.32 -33.01
C LYS A 526 12.43 14.55 -32.10
N GLY A 527 12.55 14.34 -30.80
CA GLY A 527 12.40 15.33 -29.75
C GLY A 527 10.98 15.53 -29.25
N GLU A 528 9.97 14.93 -29.88
CA GLU A 528 8.59 14.96 -29.37
C GLU A 528 8.41 13.97 -28.22
N GLU A 529 7.59 14.35 -27.25
CA GLU A 529 7.15 13.47 -26.16
C GLU A 529 6.20 12.40 -26.71
N ILE A 530 6.32 11.17 -26.21
CA ILE A 530 5.38 10.07 -26.40
C ILE A 530 4.19 10.31 -25.45
N LEU A 531 3.09 10.77 -26.01
CA LEU A 531 1.86 11.12 -25.28
C LEU A 531 0.83 10.00 -25.42
N ASN A 532 0.55 9.38 -24.29
CA ASN A 532 -0.35 8.24 -24.12
C ASN A 532 -1.76 8.70 -23.68
N HIS A 533 -2.71 7.75 -23.53
CA HIS A 533 -4.03 8.01 -23.00
C HIS A 533 -4.45 7.03 -21.90
N TYR A 534 -4.95 7.56 -20.78
CA TYR A 534 -5.42 6.79 -19.61
C TYR A 534 -6.95 6.74 -19.51
N CYS A 535 -7.65 7.39 -20.43
CA CYS A 535 -9.10 7.35 -20.56
C CYS A 535 -9.49 7.08 -22.01
N ASP A 536 -10.77 6.83 -22.25
CA ASP A 536 -11.33 6.85 -23.60
C ASP A 536 -11.34 8.30 -24.14
N VAL A 537 -10.51 8.54 -25.15
CA VAL A 537 -10.32 9.86 -25.78
C VAL A 537 -11.50 10.29 -26.65
N ASN A 538 -12.46 9.41 -26.88
CA ASN A 538 -13.69 9.73 -27.62
C ASN A 538 -14.77 10.34 -26.73
N LEU A 539 -14.62 10.28 -25.41
CA LEU A 539 -15.57 10.86 -24.47
C LEU A 539 -15.52 12.40 -24.46
N PRO A 540 -16.60 13.10 -24.07
CA PRO A 540 -16.60 14.53 -23.83
C PRO A 540 -15.64 14.95 -22.70
N VAL A 541 -15.17 16.20 -22.72
CA VAL A 541 -14.15 16.72 -21.78
C VAL A 541 -14.46 16.46 -20.30
N GLN A 542 -15.71 16.66 -19.87
CA GLN A 542 -16.10 16.42 -18.49
C GLN A 542 -15.91 14.95 -18.10
N GLN A 543 -16.38 14.03 -18.93
CA GLN A 543 -16.26 12.59 -18.69
C GLN A 543 -14.80 12.13 -18.74
N ARG A 544 -13.98 12.68 -19.64
CA ARG A 544 -12.53 12.39 -19.66
C ARG A 544 -11.86 12.83 -18.37
N ARG A 545 -12.14 14.05 -17.89
CA ARG A 545 -11.58 14.58 -16.63
C ARG A 545 -12.03 13.78 -15.42
N GLU A 546 -13.30 13.39 -15.34
CA GLU A 546 -13.82 12.54 -14.27
C GLU A 546 -13.18 11.16 -14.26
N TRP A 547 -13.04 10.53 -15.43
CA TRP A 547 -12.46 9.19 -15.55
C TRP A 547 -10.95 9.17 -15.26
N ALA A 548 -10.21 10.12 -15.82
CA ALA A 548 -8.76 10.17 -15.67
C ALA A 548 -8.30 10.71 -14.30
N ARG A 549 -9.18 11.37 -13.53
CA ARG A 549 -8.84 12.01 -12.26
C ARG A 549 -8.12 11.07 -11.30
N GLY A 550 -8.59 9.82 -11.19
CA GLY A 550 -8.00 8.84 -10.28
C GLY A 550 -6.54 8.53 -10.64
N SER A 551 -6.27 8.23 -11.91
CA SER A 551 -4.93 7.87 -12.40
C SER A 551 -3.97 9.05 -12.52
N LEU A 552 -4.50 10.25 -12.76
CA LEU A 552 -3.69 11.47 -12.91
C LEU A 552 -3.43 12.18 -11.58
N GLY A 553 -4.28 11.99 -10.56
CA GLY A 553 -4.28 12.81 -9.35
C GLY A 553 -5.05 14.14 -9.49
N GLY A 554 -5.72 14.37 -10.62
CA GLY A 554 -6.48 15.60 -10.87
C GLY A 554 -7.05 15.70 -12.29
N TRP A 555 -7.72 16.81 -12.59
CA TRP A 555 -8.29 17.08 -13.91
C TRP A 555 -7.20 17.33 -14.95
N CYS A 556 -7.30 16.64 -16.09
CA CYS A 556 -6.39 16.85 -17.22
C CYS A 556 -6.46 18.30 -17.73
N MET A 557 -5.28 18.91 -17.85
CA MET A 557 -5.04 20.29 -18.30
C MET A 557 -4.39 20.35 -19.69
N CYS A 558 -4.46 19.27 -20.49
CA CYS A 558 -3.97 19.29 -21.86
C CYS A 558 -4.71 20.33 -22.71
N LYS A 559 -4.09 20.75 -23.81
CA LYS A 559 -4.66 21.78 -24.68
C LYS A 559 -6.09 21.44 -25.14
N ARG A 560 -6.32 20.18 -25.55
CA ARG A 560 -7.64 19.72 -26.00
C ARG A 560 -8.72 19.89 -24.93
N CYS A 561 -8.44 19.48 -23.69
CA CYS A 561 -9.40 19.62 -22.59
C CYS A 561 -9.73 21.08 -22.31
N ARG A 562 -8.72 21.96 -22.28
CA ARG A 562 -8.92 23.39 -22.04
C ARG A 562 -9.73 24.05 -23.14
N ASP A 563 -9.38 23.79 -24.40
CA ASP A 563 -10.10 24.33 -25.56
C ASP A 563 -11.58 23.89 -25.56
N GLU A 564 -11.84 22.59 -25.33
CA GLU A 564 -13.21 22.04 -25.30
C GLU A 564 -14.03 22.57 -24.11
N ALA A 565 -13.41 22.74 -22.93
CA ALA A 565 -14.08 23.29 -21.75
C ALA A 565 -14.49 24.76 -21.95
N ALA A 566 -13.58 25.60 -22.47
CA ALA A 566 -13.86 27.01 -22.75
C ALA A 566 -14.98 27.19 -23.79
N MET A 567 -15.04 26.33 -24.82
CA MET A 567 -16.13 26.32 -25.80
C MET A 567 -17.48 25.89 -25.21
N GLY A 568 -17.47 25.01 -24.21
CA GLY A 568 -18.67 24.55 -23.50
C GLY A 568 -19.30 25.66 -22.65
N GLU A 569 -18.49 26.46 -21.96
CA GLU A 569 -18.97 27.60 -21.16
C GLU A 569 -19.55 28.72 -22.04
N ALA A 570 -18.95 29.00 -23.21
CA ALA A 570 -19.43 30.03 -24.13
C ALA A 570 -20.81 29.73 -24.75
N ASN A 571 -21.24 28.46 -24.79
CA ASN A 571 -22.56 28.05 -25.31
C ASN A 571 -23.67 28.03 -24.24
N HIS A 572 -23.34 28.30 -22.98
CA HIS A 572 -24.27 28.32 -21.84
C HIS A 572 -24.48 29.72 -21.25
N VAL A 573 -23.92 30.78 -21.86
CA VAL A 573 -24.11 32.20 -21.49
C VAL A 573 -25.18 32.85 -22.36
#